data_AF-A0A562QRW2-F1
#
_entry.id   AF-A0A562QRW2-F1
#
_cell.length_a   1.000
_cell.length_b   1.000
_cell.length_c   1.000
_cell.angle_alpha   90.00
_cell.angle_beta   90.00
_cell.angle_gamma   90.00
#
_symmetry.space_group_name_H-M   'P 1'
#
loop_
_entity.id
_entity.type
_entity.pdbx_description
1 polymer ?
#
loop_
_entity_poly.entity_id
_entity_poly.type
_entity_poly.pdbx_seq_one_letter_code
_entity_poly.pdbx_strand_id
1 'polypeptide(L)'
;MTKKTTELDNVKKATAIMFAALVKSLEDTAPGLKEGFVANLDTAYTKIREDSDDLNALETISWTRSMITGFDIVSGQTKPFFD
;
A
#
# COMPACT_ATOMS: atom_id res chain seq x y z
N MET A 1 -0.33 -13.96 23.76
CA MET A 1 -0.05 -12.62 23.19
C MET A 1 -0.24 -12.54 21.66
N THR A 2 -0.71 -13.61 21.02
CA THR A 2 -0.69 -13.82 19.56
C THR A 2 -1.88 -13.23 18.80
N LYS A 3 -3.08 -13.19 19.41
CA LYS A 3 -4.32 -12.86 18.69
C LYS A 3 -4.42 -11.39 18.25
N LYS A 4 -3.99 -10.46 19.11
CA LYS A 4 -4.08 -9.01 18.86
C LYS A 4 -3.18 -8.55 17.71
N THR A 5 -1.99 -9.15 17.59
CA THR A 5 -1.06 -8.88 16.47
C THR A 5 -1.65 -9.40 15.15
N THR A 6 -2.25 -10.60 15.16
CA THR A 6 -2.94 -11.14 13.98
C THR A 6 -4.12 -10.28 13.53
N GLU A 7 -4.91 -9.76 14.47
CA GLU A 7 -6.04 -8.86 14.15
C GLU A 7 -5.55 -7.56 13.50
N LEU A 8 -4.48 -6.96 14.03
CA LEU A 8 -3.88 -5.76 13.44
C LEU A 8 -3.34 -6.02 12.03
N ASP A 9 -2.59 -7.09 11.82
CA ASP A 9 -2.07 -7.46 10.51
C ASP A 9 -3.19 -7.70 9.48
N ASN A 10 -4.27 -8.36 9.91
CA ASN A 10 -5.43 -8.56 9.06
C ASN A 10 -6.10 -7.24 8.65
N VAL A 11 -6.23 -6.29 9.59
CA VAL A 11 -6.78 -4.96 9.31
C VAL A 11 -5.87 -4.17 8.35
N LYS A 12 -4.55 -4.19 8.55
CA LYS A 12 -3.59 -3.55 7.65
C LYS A 12 -3.67 -4.13 6.24
N LYS A 13 -3.70 -5.46 6.10
CA LYS A 13 -3.85 -6.15 4.82
C LYS A 13 -5.17 -5.81 4.14
N ALA A 14 -6.29 -5.89 4.87
CA ALA A 14 -7.60 -5.54 4.33
C ALA A 14 -7.64 -4.08 3.86
N THR A 15 -7.04 -3.16 4.61
CA THR A 15 -6.94 -1.74 4.24
C THR A 15 -6.14 -1.55 2.96
N ALA A 16 -4.95 -2.16 2.86
CA ALA A 16 -4.12 -2.09 1.67
C ALA A 16 -4.85 -2.62 0.42
N ILE A 17 -5.54 -3.76 0.56
CA ILE A 17 -6.34 -4.35 -0.52
C ILE A 17 -7.49 -3.42 -0.95
N MET A 18 -8.22 -2.82 0.01
CA MET A 18 -9.31 -1.88 -0.31
C MET A 18 -8.83 -0.68 -1.12
N PHE A 19 -7.71 -0.06 -0.73
CA PHE A 19 -7.17 1.07 -1.47
C PHE A 19 -6.59 0.66 -2.83
N ALA A 20 -5.93 -0.49 -2.93
CA ALA A 20 -5.48 -1.00 -4.21
C ALA A 20 -6.67 -1.28 -5.17
N ALA A 21 -7.79 -1.80 -4.66
CA ALA A 21 -9.01 -2.02 -5.44
C ALA A 21 -9.64 -0.69 -5.90
N LEU A 22 -9.64 0.32 -5.03
CA LEU A 22 -10.11 1.65 -5.35
C LEU A 22 -9.26 2.28 -6.46
N VAL A 23 -7.93 2.24 -6.35
CA VAL A 23 -7.01 2.79 -7.36
C VAL A 23 -7.18 2.07 -8.69
N LYS A 24 -7.34 0.74 -8.69
CA LYS A 24 -7.65 -0.01 -9.91
C LYS A 24 -8.95 0.46 -10.55
N SER A 25 -10.02 0.60 -9.75
CA SER A 25 -11.33 1.08 -10.24
C SER A 25 -11.25 2.51 -10.81
N LEU A 26 -10.44 3.37 -10.20
CA LEU A 26 -10.20 4.73 -10.68
C LEU A 26 -9.40 4.74 -11.98
N GLU A 27 -8.31 3.95 -12.07
CA GLU A 27 -7.48 3.84 -13.27
C GLU A 27 -8.27 3.29 -14.47
N ASP A 28 -9.15 2.32 -14.23
CA ASP A 28 -10.03 1.76 -15.26
C ASP A 28 -11.06 2.79 -15.77
N THR A 29 -11.41 3.77 -14.94
CA THR A 29 -12.36 4.84 -15.29
C THR A 29 -11.67 6.05 -15.93
N ALA A 30 -10.49 6.40 -15.42
CA ALA A 30 -9.69 7.56 -15.82
C ALA A 30 -8.20 7.21 -15.72
N PRO A 31 -7.57 6.83 -16.84
CA PRO A 31 -6.15 6.45 -16.86
C PRO A 31 -5.22 7.57 -16.38
N GLY A 32 -4.15 7.20 -15.69
CA GLY A 32 -3.13 8.10 -15.14
C GLY A 32 -3.30 8.48 -13.66
N LEU A 33 -4.41 8.09 -13.02
CA LEU A 33 -4.64 8.36 -11.60
C LEU A 33 -3.77 7.48 -10.69
N LYS A 34 -3.38 6.28 -11.16
CA LYS A 34 -2.47 5.38 -10.46
C LYS A 34 -1.14 6.04 -10.10
N GLU A 35 -0.52 6.76 -11.05
CA GLU A 35 0.79 7.39 -10.84
C GLU A 35 0.72 8.48 -9.77
N GLY A 36 -0.30 9.33 -9.83
CA GLY A 36 -0.53 10.38 -8.83
C GLY A 36 -0.78 9.79 -7.44
N PHE A 37 -1.53 8.69 -7.35
CA PHE A 37 -1.75 8.01 -6.08
C PHE A 37 -0.45 7.43 -5.49
N VAL A 38 0.37 6.77 -6.31
CA VAL A 38 1.66 6.20 -5.87
C VAL A 38 2.62 7.29 -5.39
N ALA A 39 2.71 8.42 -6.08
CA ALA A 39 3.54 9.55 -5.64
C ALA A 39 3.10 10.12 -4.27
N ASN A 40 1.79 10.17 -4.04
CA ASN A 40 1.25 10.57 -2.73
C ASN A 40 1.56 9.55 -1.63
N LEU A 41 1.56 8.24 -1.94
CA LEU A 41 2.01 7.21 -0.99
C LEU A 41 3.49 7.36 -0.64
N ASP A 42 4.36 7.63 -1.61
CA ASP A 42 5.80 7.83 -1.37
C ASP A 42 6.05 9.08 -0.49
N THR A 43 5.26 10.14 -0.71
CA THR A 43 5.26 11.35 0.14
C THR A 43 4.80 11.04 1.57
N ALA A 44 3.70 10.30 1.72
CA ALA A 44 3.17 9.92 3.03
C ALA A 44 4.15 9.01 3.79
N TYR A 45 4.77 8.05 3.10
CA TYR A 45 5.78 7.17 3.67
C TYR A 45 6.95 7.99 4.23
N THR A 46 7.50 8.91 3.42
CA THR A 46 8.62 9.77 3.81
C THR A 46 8.27 10.59 5.05
N LYS A 47 7.10 11.23 5.05
CA LYS A 47 6.64 12.03 6.18
C LYS A 47 6.51 11.22 7.47
N ILE A 48 5.90 10.03 7.41
CA ILE A 48 5.75 9.18 8.59
C ILE A 48 7.11 8.69 9.10
N ARG A 49 8.01 8.33 8.18
CA ARG A 49 9.37 7.88 8.52
C ARG A 49 10.15 8.97 9.26
N GLU A 50 9.98 10.23 8.86
CA GLU A 50 10.67 11.38 9.47
C GLU A 50 10.01 11.85 10.77
N ASP A 51 8.67 11.87 10.83
CA ASP A 51 7.92 12.45 11.95
C ASP A 51 7.78 11.51 13.15
N SER A 52 7.53 10.22 12.93
CA SER A 52 7.15 9.29 14.01
C SER A 52 7.81 7.92 13.95
N ASP A 53 8.27 7.50 12.77
CA ASP A 53 8.76 6.14 12.51
C ASP A 53 7.75 5.02 12.87
N ASP A 54 6.45 5.29 12.71
CA ASP A 54 5.41 4.28 12.98
C ASP A 54 5.47 3.15 11.94
N LEU A 55 6.12 2.05 12.33
CA LEU A 55 6.31 0.88 11.49
C LEU A 55 5.00 0.26 10.98
N ASN A 56 3.89 0.35 11.72
CA ASN A 56 2.62 -0.21 11.25
C ASN A 56 2.03 0.61 10.10
N ALA A 57 2.15 1.93 10.19
CA ALA A 57 1.71 2.82 9.12
C ALA A 57 2.60 2.67 7.88
N LEU A 58 3.92 2.65 8.07
CA LEU A 58 4.90 2.46 7.00
C LEU A 58 4.68 1.13 6.26
N GLU A 59 4.46 0.04 7.00
CA GLU A 59 4.17 -1.27 6.41
C GLU A 59 2.87 -1.26 5.60
N THR A 60 1.81 -0.64 6.12
CA THR A 60 0.53 -0.56 5.41
C THR A 60 0.66 0.22 4.11
N ILE A 61 1.40 1.33 4.11
CA ILE A 61 1.67 2.12 2.90
C ILE A 61 2.51 1.32 1.91
N SER A 62 3.56 0.64 2.39
CA SER A 62 4.43 -0.21 1.56
C SER A 62 3.65 -1.33 0.89
N TRP A 63 2.78 -2.04 1.63
CA TRP A 63 1.91 -3.08 1.06
C TRP A 63 0.93 -2.51 0.03
N THR A 64 0.31 -1.37 0.32
CA THR A 64 -0.61 -0.72 -0.63
C THR A 64 0.10 -0.41 -1.95
N ARG A 65 1.30 0.18 -1.88
CA ARG A 65 2.13 0.48 -3.05
C ARG A 65 2.52 -0.79 -3.82
N SER A 66 2.93 -1.84 -3.12
CA SER A 66 3.27 -3.13 -3.73
C SER A 66 2.07 -3.76 -4.44
N MET A 67 0.88 -3.73 -3.85
CA MET A 67 -0.33 -4.25 -4.48
C MET A 67 -0.71 -3.47 -5.75
N ILE A 68 -0.45 -2.17 -5.80
CA ILE A 68 -0.75 -1.31 -6.96
C ILE A 68 0.29 -1.46 -8.09
N THR A 69 1.57 -1.58 -7.73
CA THR A 69 2.68 -1.54 -8.70
C THR A 69 3.26 -2.91 -9.01
N GLY A 70 2.98 -3.92 -8.18
CA GLY A 70 3.64 -5.22 -8.21
C GLY A 70 5.06 -5.20 -7.64
N PHE A 71 5.61 -4.04 -7.25
CA PHE A 71 6.98 -3.94 -6.77
C PHE A 71 7.07 -3.99 -5.26
N ASP A 72 7.93 -4.86 -4.72
CA ASP A 72 8.40 -4.81 -3.34
C ASP A 72 9.92 -4.98 -3.27
N ILE A 73 10.54 -4.53 -2.18
CA ILE A 73 12.01 -4.48 -2.04
C ILE A 73 12.65 -5.87 -1.92
N VAL A 74 11.90 -6.89 -1.51
CA VAL A 74 12.39 -8.26 -1.29
C VAL A 74 12.27 -9.08 -2.57
N SER A 75 11.11 -9.01 -3.23
CA SER A 75 10.79 -9.83 -4.40
C SER A 75 11.07 -9.13 -5.73
N GLY A 76 11.33 -7.82 -5.72
CA GLY A 76 11.48 -7.01 -6.92
C GLY A 76 10.14 -6.78 -7.63
N GLN A 77 10.17 -6.73 -8.97
CA GLN A 77 8.97 -6.51 -9.78
C GLN A 77 8.19 -7.83 -9.95
N THR A 78 6.97 -7.85 -9.44
CA THR A 78 5.99 -8.92 -9.61
C THR A 78 4.73 -8.36 -10.30
N LYS A 79 3.64 -9.15 -10.32
CA LYS A 79 2.34 -8.68 -10.84
C LYS A 79 1.62 -7.85 -9.78
N PRO A 80 0.97 -6.73 -10.16
CA PRO A 80 0.01 -6.06 -9.30
C PRO A 80 -1.10 -7.01 -8.84
N PHE A 81 -1.70 -6.72 -7.70
CA PHE A 81 -2.67 -7.61 -7.05
C PHE A 81 -3.94 -7.83 -7.89
N PHE A 82 -4.32 -6.84 -8.71
CA PHE A 82 -5.55 -6.86 -9.52
C PHE A 82 -5.30 -7.02 -11.03
N ASP A 83 -4.10 -7.45 -11.44
CA ASP A 83 -3.69 -7.65 -12.84
C ASP A 83 -3.37 -9.12 -13.18
#